data_AF-A0A962MKZ0-F1
#
_entry.id   AF-A0A962MKZ0-F1
#
_cell.length_a   1.000
_cell.length_b   1.000
_cell.length_c   1.000
_cell.angle_alpha   90.00
_cell.angle_beta   90.00
_cell.angle_gamma   90.00
#
_symmetry.space_group_name_H-M   'P 1'
#
loop_
_entity.id
_entity.type
_entity.pdbx_description
1 polymer ?
#
loop_
_entity_poly.entity_id
_entity_poly.type
_entity_poly.pdbx_seq_one_letter_code
_entity_poly.pdbx_strand_id
1 'polypeptide(L)' 'MTKRQTYTKEFKIEAVRLLEESEKSGMEISRELGIRRNQLYKWQKELQSKG' A
#
# COMPACT_ATOMS: atom_id res chain seq x y z
N MET A 1 -4.74 23.63 1.98
CA MET A 1 -5.14 22.49 2.84
C MET A 1 -4.92 21.20 2.07
N THR A 2 -3.99 20.33 2.48
CA THR A 2 -3.73 19.05 1.81
C THR A 2 -4.85 18.07 2.15
N LYS A 3 -5.68 17.72 1.16
CA LYS A 3 -6.78 16.75 1.33
C LYS A 3 -6.18 15.36 1.57
N ARG A 4 -6.44 14.78 2.74
CA ARG A 4 -6.03 13.40 3.04
C ARG A 4 -6.86 12.45 2.16
N GLN A 5 -6.17 11.62 1.39
CA GLN A 5 -6.83 10.54 0.65
C GLN A 5 -7.10 9.38 1.61
N THR A 6 -8.37 9.01 1.73
CA THR A 6 -8.83 7.84 2.48
C THR A 6 -8.95 6.66 1.52
N TYR A 7 -8.38 5.53 1.92
CA TYR A 7 -8.47 4.27 1.18
C TYR A 7 -9.24 3.26 2.01
N THR A 8 -10.04 2.43 1.35
CA THR A 8 -10.79 1.35 1.99
C THR A 8 -9.84 0.28 2.54
N LYS A 9 -10.33 -0.55 3.46
CA LYS A 9 -9.50 -1.61 4.07
C LYS A 9 -9.10 -2.64 3.02
N GLU A 10 -10.04 -3.01 2.15
CA GLU A 10 -9.88 -3.96 1.05
C GLU A 10 -8.77 -3.49 0.10
N PHE A 11 -8.77 -2.20 -0.25
CA PHE A 11 -7.73 -1.63 -1.10
C PHE A 11 -6.34 -1.74 -0.48
N LYS A 12 -6.21 -1.47 0.83
CA LYS A 12 -4.92 -1.58 1.53
C LYS A 12 -4.40 -3.01 1.56
N ILE A 13 -5.30 -3.97 1.78
CA ILE A 13 -4.96 -5.41 1.78
C ILE A 13 -4.47 -5.81 0.40
N GLU A 14 -5.22 -5.47 -0.66
CA GLU A 14 -4.85 -5.84 -2.03
C GLU A 14 -3.54 -5.19 -2.46
N ALA A 15 -3.32 -3.92 -2.10
CA ALA A 15 -2.07 -3.22 -2.40
C ALA A 15 -0.85 -3.88 -1.72
N VAL A 16 -0.99 -4.32 -0.47
CA VAL A 16 0.06 -5.03 0.26
C VAL A 16 0.26 -6.44 -0.29
N ARG A 17 -0.82 -7.13 -0.65
CA ARG A 17 -0.76 -8.44 -1.31
C ARG A 17 0.01 -8.35 -2.63
N LEU A 18 -0.26 -7.33 -3.45
CA LEU A 18 0.50 -7.04 -4.65
C LEU A 18 1.99 -6.78 -4.35
N LEU A 19 2.31 -6.12 -3.25
CA LEU A 19 3.71 -5.89 -2.84
C LEU A 19 4.43 -7.19 -2.43
N GLU A 20 3.71 -8.14 -1.83
CA GLU A 20 4.29 -9.39 -1.31
C GLU A 20 4.31 -10.52 -2.35
N GLU A 21 3.31 -10.58 -3.23
CA GLU A 21 3.16 -11.64 -4.24
C GLU A 21 3.77 -11.26 -5.60
N SER A 22 3.96 -9.97 -5.90
CA SER A 22 4.53 -9.52 -7.17
C SER A 22 6.05 -9.37 -7.10
N GLU A 23 6.72 -9.63 -8.22
CA GLU A 23 8.15 -9.29 -8.40
C GLU A 23 8.38 -7.78 -8.60
N LYS A 24 7.30 -6.99 -8.73
CA LYS A 24 7.37 -5.53 -8.88
C LYS A 24 7.89 -4.88 -7.61
N SER A 25 8.71 -3.84 -7.78
CA SER A 25 9.16 -3.03 -6.65
C SER A 25 8.01 -2.22 -6.04
N GLY A 26 8.09 -1.92 -4.75
CA GLY A 26 7.13 -1.03 -4.10
C GLY A 26 7.06 0.38 -4.70
N MET A 27 8.07 0.79 -5.49
CA MET A 27 8.00 2.04 -6.28
C MET A 27 7.04 1.90 -7.46
N GLU A 28 7.16 0.83 -8.24
CA GLU A 28 6.31 0.56 -9.40
C GLU A 28 4.85 0.41 -8.99
N ILE A 29 4.58 -0.43 -7.98
CA ILE A 29 3.24 -0.64 -7.44
C ILE A 29 2.64 0.69 -6.96
N SER A 30 3.43 1.52 -6.27
CA SER A 30 2.94 2.81 -5.79
C SER A 30 2.57 3.77 -6.93
N ARG A 31 3.32 3.75 -8.05
CA ARG A 31 3.02 4.55 -9.24
C ARG A 31 1.76 4.05 -9.94
N GLU A 32 1.63 2.73 -10.11
CA GLU A 32 0.47 2.08 -10.72
C GLU A 32 -0.82 2.38 -9.95
N LEU A 33 -0.76 2.31 -8.62
CA LEU A 33 -1.92 2.55 -7.74
C LEU A 33 -2.17 4.05 -7.45
N GLY A 34 -1.31 4.96 -7.91
CA GLY A 34 -1.43 6.39 -7.64
C GLY A 34 -1.23 6.76 -6.16
N ILE A 35 -0.52 5.92 -5.39
CA ILE A 35 -0.29 6.11 -3.96
C ILE A 35 1.17 6.47 -3.67
N ARG A 36 1.43 6.95 -2.46
CA ARG A 36 2.80 7.18 -2.01
C ARG A 36 3.44 5.86 -1.60
N ARG A 37 4.66 5.58 -2.08
CA ARG A 37 5.47 4.41 -1.65
C ARG A 37 5.52 4.25 -0.13
N ASN A 38 5.75 5.32 0.61
CA ASN A 38 5.82 5.28 2.08
C ASN A 38 4.49 4.82 2.73
N GLN A 39 3.37 5.11 2.07
CA GLN A 39 2.05 4.70 2.54
C GLN A 39 1.84 3.20 2.38
N LEU A 40 2.34 2.63 1.27
CA LEU A 40 2.30 1.20 0.98
C LEU A 40 3.08 0.39 2.04
N TYR A 41 4.33 0.77 2.33
CA TYR A 41 5.11 0.10 3.38
C TYR A 41 4.53 0.28 4.78
N LYS A 42 3.87 1.42 5.04
CA LYS A 42 3.16 1.62 6.30
C LYS A 42 2.00 0.63 6.44
N TRP A 43 1.21 0.42 5.40
CA TRP A 43 0.13 -0.57 5.42
C TRP A 43 0.64 -2.00 5.57
N GLN A 44 1.76 -2.34 4.90
CA GLN A 44 2.39 -3.65 5.08
C GLN A 44 2.74 -3.90 6.55
N LYS A 45 3.40 -2.94 7.21
CA LYS A 45 3.73 -3.02 8.64
C LYS A 45 2.48 -3.09 9.53
N GLU A 46 1.45 -2.29 9.23
CA GLU A 46 0.19 -2.28 9.99
C GLU A 46 -0.57 -3.61 9.89
N LEU A 47 -0.49 -4.30 8.74
CA LEU A 47 -1.11 -5.61 8.54
C LEU A 47 -0.28 -6.73 9.19
N GLN A 48 1.05 -6.70 9.05
CA GLN A 48 1.93 -7.68 9.68
C GLN A 48 1.93 -7.59 11.22
N SER A 49 1.81 -6.38 11.78
CA SER A 49 1.75 -6.18 13.24
C SER A 49 0.41 -6.57 13.89
N LYS A 50 -0.59 -6.98 13.10
CA LYS A 50 -1.90 -7.43 13.58
C LYS A 50 -2.09 -8.96 13.53
N GLY A 51 -1.03 -9.71 13.24
CA GLY A 51 -0.96 -11.15 13.52
C GLY A 51 -0.61 -11.39 14.98
#